data_AF-A0A2R6CIX2-F1
#
_entry.id   AF-A0A2R6CIX2-F1
#
_cell.length_a   1.000
_cell.length_b   1.000
_cell.length_c   1.000
_cell.angle_alpha   90.00
_cell.angle_beta   90.00
_cell.angle_gamma   90.00
#
_symmetry.space_group_name_H-M   'P 1'
#
loop_
_entity.id
_entity.type
_entity.pdbx_description
1 polymer ?
#
loop_
_entity_poly.entity_id
_entity_poly.type
_entity_poly.pdbx_seq_one_letter_code
_entity_poly.pdbx_strand_id
1 'polypeptide(L)'
;MRSITVTTTATLGGIAAGVVSTLLVEGSGGPIGLVILAAVIVLEIPILRLVGIDTGDFGTKDRLYIGFMSFALWYITWAIFLTTGALQ
;
A
#
# COMPACT_ATOMS: atom_id res chain seq x y z
N MET A 1 -14.26 -15.70 -0.44
CA MET A 1 -13.25 -15.19 0.52
C MET A 1 -12.02 -14.58 -0.15
N ARG A 2 -11.40 -15.23 -1.16
CA ARG A 2 -10.20 -14.73 -1.87
C ARG A 2 -10.25 -13.23 -2.23
N SER A 3 -11.32 -12.78 -2.89
CA SER A 3 -11.45 -11.37 -3.32
C SER A 3 -11.40 -10.39 -2.13
N ILE A 4 -12.17 -10.67 -1.08
CA ILE A 4 -12.21 -9.82 0.13
C ILE A 4 -10.82 -9.75 0.78
N THR A 5 -10.13 -10.90 0.95
CA THR A 5 -8.79 -10.93 1.55
C THR A 5 -7.79 -10.11 0.75
N VAL A 6 -7.84 -10.16 -0.59
CA VAL A 6 -6.96 -9.37 -1.47
C VAL A 6 -7.24 -7.88 -1.31
N THR A 7 -8.51 -7.46 -1.35
CA THR A 7 -8.92 -6.07 -1.15
C THR A 7 -8.51 -5.56 0.23
N THR A 8 -8.78 -6.32 1.29
CA THR A 8 -8.42 -5.95 2.66
C THR A 8 -6.92 -5.81 2.82
N THR A 9 -6.14 -6.73 2.26
CA THR A 9 -4.67 -6.67 2.34
C THR A 9 -4.13 -5.44 1.62
N ALA A 10 -4.57 -5.19 0.39
CA ALA A 10 -4.11 -4.03 -0.40
C ALA A 10 -4.52 -2.68 0.23
N THR A 11 -5.75 -2.59 0.75
CA THR A 11 -6.22 -1.36 1.39
C THR A 11 -5.49 -1.08 2.71
N LEU A 12 -5.30 -2.09 3.56
CA LEU A 12 -4.53 -1.95 4.80
C LEU A 12 -3.04 -1.67 4.52
N GLY A 13 -2.45 -2.33 3.53
CA GLY A 13 -1.08 -2.09 3.08
C GLY A 13 -0.88 -0.64 2.63
N GLY A 14 -1.77 -0.14 1.77
CA GLY A 14 -1.76 1.27 1.36
C GLY A 14 -1.84 2.26 2.52
N ILE A 15 -2.76 2.04 3.48
CA ILE A 15 -2.87 2.89 4.68
C ILE A 15 -1.58 2.85 5.50
N ALA A 16 -1.03 1.65 5.75
CA ALA A 16 0.22 1.49 6.49
C ALA A 16 1.38 2.20 5.79
N ALA A 17 1.47 2.10 4.46
CA ALA A 17 2.45 2.84 3.67
C ALA A 17 2.29 4.36 3.85
N GLY A 18 1.05 4.85 3.91
CA GLY A 18 0.76 6.28 4.08
C GLY A 18 1.22 6.80 5.43
N VAL A 19 0.94 6.03 6.50
CA VAL A 19 1.44 6.32 7.86
C VAL A 19 2.96 6.33 7.89
N VAL A 20 3.61 5.29 7.35
CA VAL A 20 5.07 5.19 7.29
C VAL A 20 5.68 6.35 6.48
N SER A 21 5.02 6.78 5.40
CA SER A 21 5.48 7.92 4.60
C SER A 21 5.43 9.22 5.40
N THR A 22 4.39 9.46 6.20
CA THR A 22 4.33 10.63 7.10
C THR A 22 5.46 10.63 8.12
N LEU A 23 5.82 9.46 8.66
CA LEU A 23 6.84 9.35 9.70
C LEU A 23 8.28 9.45 9.17
N LEU A 24 8.53 9.03 7.92
CA LEU A 24 9.88 8.91 7.37
C LEU A 24 10.23 9.97 6.33
N VAL A 25 9.24 10.67 5.77
CA VAL A 25 9.47 11.64 4.70
C VAL A 25 9.39 13.06 5.25
N GLU A 26 10.53 13.75 5.24
CA GLU A 26 10.62 15.16 5.65
C GLU A 26 10.63 16.12 4.44
N GLY A 27 10.07 17.31 4.62
CA GLY A 27 10.11 18.40 3.63
C GLY A 27 9.38 18.08 2.31
N SER A 28 9.95 18.50 1.17
CA SER A 28 9.36 18.24 -0.15
C SER A 28 9.42 16.77 -0.59
N GLY A 29 9.99 15.90 0.25
CA GLY A 29 9.77 14.45 0.21
C GLY A 29 9.88 13.86 -1.17
N GLY A 30 11.11 13.77 -1.70
CA GLY A 30 11.41 13.22 -3.03
C GLY A 30 10.88 11.78 -3.25
N PRO A 31 11.41 11.00 -4.20
CA PRO A 31 10.80 9.73 -4.60
C PRO A 31 10.70 8.65 -3.51
N ILE A 32 11.16 8.91 -2.28
CA ILE A 32 11.08 8.03 -1.10
C ILE A 32 9.64 7.56 -0.80
N GLY A 33 8.63 8.43 -0.87
CA GLY A 33 7.25 8.00 -0.64
C GLY A 33 6.80 6.91 -1.63
N LEU A 34 7.23 7.03 -2.90
CA LEU A 34 6.98 6.02 -3.93
C LEU A 34 7.77 4.72 -3.67
N VAL A 35 8.98 4.82 -3.11
CA VAL A 35 9.77 3.64 -2.71
C VAL A 35 9.08 2.89 -1.57
N ILE A 36 8.54 3.59 -0.57
CA ILE A 36 7.76 2.99 0.53
C ILE A 36 6.54 2.25 -0.03
N LEU A 37 5.77 2.90 -0.90
CA LEU A 37 4.64 2.27 -1.57
C LEU A 37 5.05 1.03 -2.37
N ALA A 38 6.10 1.13 -3.19
CA ALA A 38 6.58 0.01 -4.00
C ALA A 38 7.03 -1.17 -3.13
N ALA A 39 7.72 -0.90 -2.03
CA ALA A 39 8.12 -1.93 -1.07
C ALA A 39 6.89 -2.64 -0.47
N VAL A 40 5.86 -1.88 -0.08
CA VAL A 40 4.61 -2.46 0.44
C VAL A 40 3.89 -3.30 -0.60
N ILE A 41 3.75 -2.84 -1.85
CA ILE A 41 3.12 -3.63 -2.94
C ILE A 41 3.88 -4.95 -3.17
N VAL A 42 5.21 -4.93 -3.11
CA VAL A 42 6.03 -6.15 -3.23
C VAL A 42 5.81 -7.09 -2.05
N LEU A 43 5.64 -6.56 -0.83
CA LEU A 43 5.37 -7.33 0.38
C LEU A 43 3.95 -7.90 0.45
N GLU A 44 2.97 -7.28 -0.21
CA GLU A 44 1.59 -7.77 -0.23
C GLU A 44 1.48 -9.16 -0.89
N ILE A 45 2.30 -9.46 -1.90
CA ILE A 45 2.32 -10.77 -2.55
C ILE A 45 2.72 -11.91 -1.58
N PRO A 46 3.87 -11.87 -0.89
CA PRO A 46 4.20 -12.89 0.10
C PRO A 46 3.26 -12.88 1.31
N ILE A 47 2.71 -11.74 1.74
CA ILE A 47 1.69 -11.70 2.80
C ILE A 47 0.44 -12.49 2.37
N LEU A 48 -0.04 -12.29 1.14
CA LEU A 48 -1.18 -13.05 0.62
C LEU A 48 -0.89 -14.56 0.56
N ARG A 49 0.33 -14.96 0.18
CA ARG A 49 0.76 -16.37 0.22
C ARG A 49 0.72 -16.94 1.64
N LEU A 50 1.21 -16.21 2.63
CA LEU A 50 1.23 -16.64 4.04
C LEU A 50 -0.17 -16.85 4.61
N VAL A 51 -1.15 -16.07 4.14
CA VAL A 51 -2.57 -16.19 4.55
C VAL A 51 -3.32 -17.27 3.73
N GLY A 52 -2.60 -18.04 2.90
CA GLY A 52 -3.16 -19.16 2.14
C GLY A 52 -3.82 -18.79 0.81
N ILE A 53 -3.60 -17.56 0.31
CA ILE A 53 -4.04 -17.16 -1.03
C ILE A 53 -3.00 -17.64 -2.04
N ASP A 54 -3.43 -18.49 -2.99
CA ASP A 54 -2.59 -18.84 -4.12
C ASP A 54 -2.39 -17.62 -5.03
N THR A 55 -1.15 -17.13 -5.07
CA THR A 55 -0.73 -16.01 -5.91
C THR A 55 0.07 -16.46 -7.13
N GLY A 56 0.26 -17.77 -7.32
CA GLY A 56 0.89 -18.35 -8.52
C GLY A 56 0.07 -18.07 -9.77
N ASP A 57 -1.26 -18.12 -9.65
CA ASP A 57 -2.22 -17.86 -10.73
C ASP A 57 -2.55 -16.38 -10.92
N PHE A 58 -1.87 -15.46 -10.24
CA PHE A 58 -2.17 -14.03 -10.38
C PHE A 58 -1.82 -13.55 -11.79
N GLY A 59 -2.84 -13.04 -12.48
CA GLY A 59 -2.69 -12.39 -13.77
C GLY A 59 -2.23 -10.94 -13.61
N THR A 60 -2.04 -10.26 -14.75
CA THR A 60 -1.72 -8.82 -14.77
C THR A 60 -2.80 -7.98 -14.09
N LYS A 61 -4.08 -8.35 -14.27
CA LYS A 61 -5.22 -7.66 -13.64
C LYS A 61 -5.15 -7.70 -12.11
N ASP A 62 -4.80 -8.84 -11.53
CA ASP A 62 -4.73 -9.00 -10.07
C ASP A 62 -3.62 -8.14 -9.47
N ARG A 63 -2.46 -8.13 -10.13
CA ARG A 63 -1.31 -7.29 -9.74
C ARG A 63 -1.64 -5.79 -9.89
N LEU A 64 -2.31 -5.40 -10.97
CA LEU A 64 -2.74 -4.03 -11.18
C LEU A 64 -3.76 -3.59 -10.13
N TYR A 65 -4.69 -4.48 -9.77
CA TYR A 65 -5.67 -4.22 -8.72
C TYR A 65 -4.99 -3.95 -7.38
N ILE A 66 -4.07 -4.83 -6.96
CA ILE A 66 -3.30 -4.67 -5.72
C ILE A 66 -2.55 -3.34 -5.74
N GLY A 67 -1.73 -3.11 -6.79
CA GLY A 67 -0.95 -1.88 -6.89
C GLY A 67 -1.80 -0.61 -6.90
N PHE A 68 -2.92 -0.60 -7.63
CA PHE A 68 -3.82 0.55 -7.70
C PHE A 68 -4.53 0.82 -6.38
N MET A 69 -5.04 -0.22 -5.71
CA MET A 69 -5.72 -0.07 -4.42
C MET A 69 -4.75 0.42 -3.35
N SER A 70 -3.54 -0.15 -3.27
CA SER A 70 -2.52 0.26 -2.31
C SER A 70 -2.05 1.69 -2.60
N PHE A 71 -1.86 2.06 -3.87
CA PHE A 71 -1.56 3.44 -4.27
C PHE A 71 -2.65 4.43 -3.85
N ALA A 72 -3.91 4.12 -4.12
CA ALA A 72 -5.03 5.01 -3.81
C ALA A 72 -5.13 5.27 -2.30
N LEU A 73 -5.05 4.21 -1.49
CA LEU A 73 -5.13 4.34 -0.03
C LEU A 73 -3.89 5.02 0.55
N TRP A 74 -2.69 4.69 0.06
CA TRP A 74 -1.47 5.39 0.42
C TRP A 74 -1.55 6.89 0.15
N TYR A 75 -1.96 7.27 -1.06
CA TYR A 75 -2.06 8.66 -1.48
C TYR A 75 -3.07 9.44 -0.63
N ILE A 76 -4.26 8.88 -0.42
CA ILE A 76 -5.31 9.52 0.38
C ILE A 76 -4.86 9.68 1.83
N THR A 77 -4.34 8.61 2.45
CA THR A 77 -3.87 8.65 3.84
C THR A 77 -2.75 9.68 4.01
N TRP A 78 -1.75 9.67 3.14
CA TRP A 78 -0.62 10.60 3.24
C TRP A 78 -1.04 12.05 2.96
N ALA A 79 -1.90 12.28 1.97
CA ALA A 79 -2.45 13.61 1.71
C ALA A 79 -3.27 14.15 2.89
N ILE A 80 -4.04 13.31 3.59
CA ILE A 80 -4.76 13.72 4.81
C ILE A 80 -3.78 14.14 5.90
N PHE A 81 -2.72 13.36 6.14
CA PHE A 81 -1.73 13.73 7.16
C PHE A 81 -1.00 15.03 6.82
N LEU A 82 -0.57 15.21 5.57
CA LEU A 82 0.08 16.44 5.12
C LEU A 82 -0.83 17.68 5.19
N THR A 83 -2.14 17.52 4.97
CA THR A 83 -3.09 18.64 5.03
C THR A 83 -3.56 18.97 6.44
N THR A 84 -3.64 17.96 7.32
CA THR A 84 -4.08 18.15 8.71
C THR A 84 -2.93 18.45 9.66
N GLY A 85 -1.68 18.15 9.27
CA GLY A 85 -0.51 18.19 10.15
C GLY A 85 -0.54 17.10 11.24
N ALA A 86 -1.41 16.10 11.12
CA ALA A 86 -1.48 15.01 12.07
C ALA A 86 -0.24 14.11 11.93
N LEU A 87 0.36 13.72 13.08
CA LEU A 87 1.63 12.98 13.20
C LEU A 87 2.90 13.79 12.87
N GLN A 88 2.79 15.11 12.72
CA GLN A 88 3.92 16.06 12.66
C GLN A 88 3.94 16.94 13.92
#